data_AF-A0A2M8NG28-F1
#
_entry.id   AF-A0A2M8NG28-F1
#
_cell.length_a   1.000
_cell.length_b   1.000
_cell.length_c   1.000
_cell.angle_alpha   90.00
_cell.angle_beta   90.00
_cell.angle_gamma   90.00
#
_symmetry.space_group_name_H-M   'P 1'
#
loop_
_entity.id
_entity.type
_entity.pdbx_description
1 polymer ?
#
loop_
_entity_poly.entity_id
_entity_poly.type
_entity_poly.pdbx_seq_one_letter_code
_entity_poly.pdbx_strand_id
1 'polypeptide(L)'
;AETERHPIRTALFQQPEERALYDAYQAAAAKLTPTGNVDEFLSAFAPILPAITAFFDAVLVNADDPALRKTRLGLLQAISAMQHGRADLSHLTGF
;
A
#
# COMPACT_ATOMS: atom_id res chain seq x y z
N ALA A 1 8.16 -16.80 -6.00
CA ALA A 1 7.23 -16.62 -7.13
C ALA A 1 6.23 -15.56 -6.71
N GLU A 2 6.55 -14.28 -6.93
CA GLU A 2 5.69 -13.13 -6.55
C GLU A 2 5.72 -12.10 -7.69
N THR A 3 5.34 -12.54 -8.88
CA THR A 3 5.42 -11.71 -10.11
C THR A 3 4.05 -11.21 -10.58
N GLU A 4 2.95 -11.65 -9.96
CA GLU A 4 1.60 -11.24 -10.36
C GLU A 4 1.29 -9.85 -9.76
N ARG A 5 1.22 -8.82 -10.60
CA ARG A 5 0.63 -7.53 -10.22
C ARG A 5 -0.88 -7.63 -10.24
N HIS A 6 -1.53 -7.19 -9.17
CA HIS A 6 -2.98 -7.17 -9.09
C HIS A 6 -3.54 -5.77 -9.31
N PRO A 7 -4.67 -5.63 -10.02
CA PRO A 7 -5.29 -4.33 -10.26
C PRO A 7 -6.01 -3.83 -9.00
N ILE A 8 -5.93 -2.53 -8.73
CA ILE A 8 -6.75 -1.86 -7.71
C ILE A 8 -8.09 -1.49 -8.35
N ARG A 9 -9.17 -2.12 -7.90
CA ARG A 9 -10.53 -1.80 -8.34
C ARG A 9 -11.30 -1.14 -7.20
N THR A 10 -11.23 0.18 -7.12
CA THR A 10 -11.83 0.96 -6.04
C THR A 10 -13.35 0.79 -5.91
N ALA A 11 -14.03 0.37 -6.98
CA ALA A 11 -15.46 0.03 -6.98
C ALA A 11 -15.79 -1.26 -6.22
N LEU A 12 -14.79 -2.11 -5.93
CA LEU A 12 -14.96 -3.36 -5.17
C LEU A 12 -14.66 -3.19 -3.68
N PHE A 13 -14.25 -2.01 -3.21
CA PHE A 13 -14.00 -1.77 -1.79
C PHE A 13 -15.29 -1.95 -1.00
N GLN A 14 -15.21 -2.72 0.07
CA GLN A 14 -16.33 -3.03 0.96
C GLN A 14 -16.21 -2.31 2.30
N GLN A 15 -14.98 -2.13 2.79
CA GLN A 15 -14.71 -1.48 4.07
C GLN A 15 -14.22 -0.03 3.84
N PRO A 16 -14.60 0.92 4.72
CA PRO A 16 -14.13 2.30 4.62
C PRO A 16 -12.61 2.42 4.73
N GLU A 17 -11.95 1.50 5.43
CA GLU A 17 -10.50 1.45 5.60
C GLU A 17 -9.77 1.16 4.27
N GLU A 18 -10.40 0.44 3.33
CA GLU A 18 -9.84 0.22 1.98
C GLU A 18 -9.77 1.55 1.21
N ARG A 19 -10.82 2.37 1.32
CA ARG A 19 -10.85 3.72 0.73
C ARG A 19 -9.84 4.63 1.42
N ALA A 20 -9.85 4.67 2.76
CA ALA A 20 -8.97 5.53 3.54
C ALA A 20 -7.50 5.24 3.24
N LEU A 21 -7.12 3.96 3.17
CA LEU A 21 -5.76 3.55 2.81
C LEU A 21 -5.40 3.93 1.38
N TYR A 22 -6.32 3.74 0.42
CA TYR A 22 -6.09 4.13 -0.97
C TYR A 22 -5.89 5.64 -1.13
N ASP A 23 -6.68 6.45 -0.44
CA ASP A 23 -6.60 7.91 -0.52
C ASP A 23 -5.30 8.42 0.13
N ALA A 24 -4.91 7.83 1.27
CA ALA A 24 -3.62 8.12 1.92
C ALA A 24 -2.43 7.73 1.01
N TYR A 25 -2.51 6.57 0.36
CA TYR A 25 -1.53 6.12 -0.63
C TYR A 25 -1.41 7.12 -1.79
N GLN A 26 -2.54 7.54 -2.38
CA GLN A 26 -2.52 8.49 -3.50
C GLN A 26 -1.90 9.83 -3.11
N ALA A 27 -2.27 10.35 -1.95
CA ALA A 27 -1.71 11.61 -1.43
C ALA A 27 -0.20 11.52 -1.17
N ALA A 28 0.29 10.38 -0.72
CA ALA A 28 1.72 10.16 -0.50
C ALA A 28 2.48 9.94 -1.82
N ALA A 29 1.92 9.13 -2.73
CA ALA A 29 2.51 8.89 -4.05
C ALA A 29 2.65 10.18 -4.87
N ALA A 30 1.69 11.10 -4.76
CA ALA A 30 1.74 12.41 -5.41
C ALA A 30 2.88 13.31 -4.90
N LYS A 31 3.39 13.06 -3.69
CA LYS A 31 4.52 13.81 -3.10
C LYS A 31 5.87 13.22 -3.47
N LEU A 32 5.92 11.98 -3.97
CA LEU A 32 7.16 11.30 -4.30
C LEU A 32 7.59 11.59 -5.72
N THR A 33 8.79 12.14 -5.86
CA THR A 33 9.45 12.31 -7.15
C THR A 33 10.10 10.99 -7.60
N PRO A 34 10.26 10.76 -8.93
CA PRO A 34 10.94 9.56 -9.44
C PRO A 34 12.38 9.40 -8.93
N THR A 35 13.04 10.49 -8.56
CA THR A 35 14.43 10.54 -8.06
C THR A 35 14.51 10.80 -6.55
N GLY A 36 13.38 10.73 -5.84
CA GLY A 36 13.33 10.99 -4.41
C GLY A 36 14.21 10.03 -3.63
N ASN A 37 14.87 10.54 -2.60
CA ASN A 37 15.76 9.75 -1.75
C ASN A 37 14.98 9.03 -0.62
N VAL A 38 15.71 8.32 0.25
CA VAL A 38 15.13 7.62 1.41
C VAL A 38 14.33 8.59 2.31
N ASP A 39 14.83 9.79 2.56
CA ASP A 39 14.18 10.76 3.45
C ASP A 39 12.84 11.26 2.90
N GLU A 40 12.77 11.49 1.60
CA GLU A 40 11.54 11.85 0.90
C GLU A 40 10.52 10.71 0.97
N PHE A 41 10.98 9.47 0.76
CA PHE A 41 10.17 8.27 0.94
C PHE A 41 9.62 8.16 2.36
N LEU A 42 10.47 8.23 3.39
CA LEU A 42 10.06 8.11 4.79
C LEU A 42 9.08 9.22 5.18
N SER A 43 9.31 10.45 4.72
CA SER A 43 8.43 11.60 4.97
C SER A 43 7.04 11.43 4.33
N ALA A 44 6.98 10.84 3.14
CA ALA A 44 5.72 10.54 2.46
C ALA A 44 5.03 9.29 3.05
N PHE A 45 5.79 8.30 3.50
CA PHE A 45 5.29 7.01 3.96
C PHE A 45 4.81 7.04 5.42
N ALA A 46 5.49 7.75 6.32
CA ALA A 46 5.14 7.79 7.74
C ALA A 46 3.66 8.19 8.01
N PRO A 47 3.06 9.17 7.29
CA PRO A 47 1.64 9.50 7.44
C PRO A 47 0.67 8.39 7.02
N ILE A 48 1.10 7.40 6.23
CA ILE A 48 0.25 6.28 5.78
C ILE A 48 0.13 5.19 6.85
N LEU A 49 1.11 5.09 7.77
CA LEU A 49 1.18 4.03 8.78
C LEU A 49 -0.14 3.82 9.55
N PRO A 50 -0.83 4.87 10.06
CA PRO A 50 -2.09 4.67 10.76
C PRO A 50 -3.20 4.06 9.88
N ALA A 51 -3.24 4.41 8.59
CA ALA A 51 -4.20 3.85 7.65
C ALA A 51 -3.88 2.38 7.30
N ILE A 52 -2.58 2.03 7.27
CA ILE A 52 -2.14 0.63 7.12
C ILE A 52 -2.59 -0.20 8.31
N THR A 53 -2.37 0.29 9.53
CA THR A 53 -2.82 -0.39 10.77
C THR A 53 -4.33 -0.59 10.76
N ALA A 54 -5.11 0.48 10.56
CA ALA A 54 -6.57 0.39 10.51
C ALA A 54 -7.08 -0.59 9.43
N PHE A 55 -6.42 -0.61 8.26
CA PHE A 55 -6.73 -1.57 7.22
C PHE A 55 -6.49 -3.01 7.68
N PHE A 56 -5.36 -3.33 8.30
CA PHE A 56 -5.11 -4.70 8.76
C PHE A 56 -5.99 -5.12 9.94
N ASP A 57 -6.43 -4.18 10.76
CA ASP A 57 -7.37 -4.45 11.86
C ASP A 57 -8.79 -4.77 11.34
N ALA A 58 -9.22 -4.12 10.25
CA ALA A 58 -10.59 -4.20 9.75
C ALA A 58 -10.77 -5.10 8.51
N VAL A 59 -9.72 -5.33 7.72
CA VAL A 59 -9.82 -5.92 6.38
C VAL A 59 -9.14 -7.28 6.30
N LEU A 60 -9.94 -8.32 6.05
CA LEU A 60 -9.42 -9.64 5.72
C LEU A 60 -8.83 -9.64 4.30
N VAL A 61 -7.50 -9.55 4.18
CA VAL A 61 -6.81 -9.51 2.88
C VAL A 61 -7.06 -10.77 2.05
N ASN A 62 -6.96 -11.94 2.69
CA ASN A 62 -7.22 -13.23 2.05
C ASN A 62 -8.73 -13.54 1.98
N ALA A 63 -9.52 -12.61 1.46
CA ALA A 63 -10.95 -12.79 1.25
C ALA A 63 -11.24 -13.96 0.29
N ASP A 64 -12.39 -14.62 0.46
CA ASP A 64 -12.82 -15.74 -0.38
C ASP A 64 -13.05 -15.29 -1.83
N ASP A 65 -13.70 -14.13 -2.01
CA ASP A 65 -13.90 -13.52 -3.32
C ASP A 65 -12.53 -13.19 -3.97
N PRO A 66 -12.17 -13.83 -5.09
CA PRO A 66 -10.90 -13.60 -5.76
C PRO A 66 -10.73 -12.16 -6.27
N ALA A 67 -11.80 -11.48 -6.68
CA ALA A 67 -11.72 -10.11 -7.17
C ALA A 67 -11.43 -9.12 -6.04
N LEU A 68 -12.03 -9.36 -4.87
CA LEU A 68 -11.78 -8.58 -3.66
C LEU A 68 -10.36 -8.82 -3.13
N ARG A 69 -9.94 -10.09 -3.03
CA ARG A 69 -8.57 -10.46 -2.64
C ARG A 69 -7.53 -9.82 -3.56
N LYS A 70 -7.70 -9.89 -4.88
CA LYS A 70 -6.79 -9.25 -5.85
C LYS A 70 -6.73 -7.75 -5.66
N THR A 71 -7.87 -7.09 -5.43
CA THR A 71 -7.93 -5.64 -5.22
C THR A 71 -7.15 -5.22 -3.97
N ARG A 72 -7.32 -5.96 -2.86
CA ARG A 72 -6.61 -5.73 -1.59
C ARG A 72 -5.11 -5.98 -1.71
N LEU A 73 -4.71 -7.07 -2.36
CA LEU A 73 -3.30 -7.35 -2.65
C LEU A 73 -2.70 -6.28 -3.58
N GLY A 74 -3.44 -5.80 -4.56
CA GLY A 74 -3.00 -4.72 -5.47
C GLY A 74 -2.70 -3.42 -4.72
N LEU A 75 -3.52 -3.08 -3.70
CA LEU A 75 -3.27 -1.93 -2.84
C LEU A 75 -1.98 -2.08 -2.04
N LEU A 76 -1.77 -3.25 -1.40
CA LEU A 76 -0.54 -3.54 -0.67
C LEU A 76 0.71 -3.52 -1.58
N GLN A 77 0.60 -4.07 -2.79
CA GLN A 77 1.66 -4.04 -3.79
C GLN A 77 2.02 -2.60 -4.20
N ALA A 78 1.02 -1.74 -4.39
CA ALA A 78 1.25 -0.35 -4.79
C ALA A 78 1.94 0.47 -3.67
N ILE A 79 1.55 0.23 -2.41
CA ILE A 79 2.19 0.85 -1.24
C ILE A 79 3.62 0.35 -1.09
N SER A 80 3.85 -0.96 -1.14
CA SER A 80 5.20 -1.54 -1.09
C SER A 80 6.08 -0.99 -2.21
N ALA A 81 5.51 -0.78 -3.40
CA ALA A 81 6.27 -0.29 -4.55
C ALA A 81 6.78 1.15 -4.41
N MET A 82 6.29 1.93 -3.43
CA MET A 82 6.79 3.29 -3.16
C MET A 82 8.26 3.31 -2.75
N GLN A 83 8.75 2.23 -2.12
CA GLN A 83 10.15 2.12 -1.68
C GLN A 83 11.12 1.82 -2.84
N HIS A 84 10.64 1.26 -3.95
CA HIS A 84 11.51 0.76 -5.02
C HIS A 84 12.40 1.87 -5.58
N GLY A 85 13.70 1.59 -5.65
CA GLY A 85 14.72 2.52 -6.15
C GLY A 85 15.07 3.65 -5.18
N ARG A 86 14.46 3.70 -3.99
CA ARG A 86 14.66 4.76 -2.99
C ARG A 86 15.21 4.21 -1.69
N ALA A 87 14.70 3.06 -1.23
CA ALA A 87 15.14 2.40 -0.02
C ALA A 87 15.14 0.88 -0.21
N ASP A 88 16.21 0.22 0.23
CA ASP A 88 16.25 -1.23 0.38
C ASP A 88 15.80 -1.59 1.81
N LEU A 89 14.49 -1.75 1.99
CA LEU A 89 13.93 -2.09 3.30
C LEU A 89 14.03 -3.59 3.60
N SER A 90 14.71 -4.40 2.77
CA SER A 90 14.95 -5.82 3.04
C SER A 90 15.74 -6.06 4.34
N HIS A 91 16.42 -5.02 4.84
CA HIS A 91 17.14 -5.01 6.11
C HIS A 91 16.31 -4.51 7.31
N LEU A 92 15.11 -3.98 7.10
CA LEU A 92 14.21 -3.60 8.20
C LEU A 92 13.45 -4.83 8.69
N THR A 93 14.06 -5.59 9.59
CA THR A 93 13.40 -6.69 10.30
C THR A 93 12.67 -6.13 11.51
N GLY A 94 11.33 -6.22 11.56
CA GLY A 94 10.56 -5.77 12.74
C GLY A 94 9.12 -5.30 12.52
N PHE A 95 8.53 -5.53 11.34
CA PHE A 95 7.10 -5.38 11.11
C PHE A 95 6.44 -6.75 10.99
#